data_AF-A0A9X2MIW0-F1
#
_entry.id   AF-A0A9X2MIW0-F1
#
_cell.length_a   1.000
_cell.length_b   1.000
_cell.length_c   1.000
_cell.angle_alpha   90.00
_cell.angle_beta   90.00
_cell.angle_gamma   90.00
#
_symmetry.space_group_name_H-M   'P 1'
#
loop_
_entity.id
_entity.type
_entity.pdbx_description
1 polymer ?
#
loop_
_entity_poly.entity_id
_entity_poly.type
_entity_poly.pdbx_seq_one_letter_code
_entity_poly.pdbx_strand_id
1 'polypeptide(L)' 'MPGGQIEIGENLINGLKREIKEENRMTIEIGKLIAVHSNIGEMFQRDGISPIGTIVSFGFTGKAISGELTTSDESLEVN' A
#
# COMPACT_ATOMS: atom_id res chain seq x y z
N MET A 1 1.55 -7.11 -3.88
CA MET A 1 2.41 -6.31 -2.99
C MET A 1 1.49 -5.35 -2.28
N PRO A 2 1.35 -5.44 -0.96
CA PRO A 2 0.36 -4.64 -0.24
C PRO A 2 0.72 -3.16 -0.16
N GLY A 3 -0.30 -2.31 -0.12
CA GLY A 3 -0.18 -0.87 -0.02
C GLY A 3 -1.33 -0.15 -0.73
N GLY A 4 -1.55 1.10 -0.34
CA GLY A 4 -2.66 1.89 -0.83
C GLY A 4 -2.42 3.38 -0.63
N GLN A 5 -3.51 4.14 -0.72
CA GLN A 5 -3.48 5.58 -0.54
C GLN A 5 -3.25 5.94 0.92
N ILE A 6 -2.38 6.92 1.17
CA ILE A 6 -2.18 7.46 2.51
C ILE A 6 -3.35 8.39 2.84
N GLU A 7 -3.99 8.17 3.98
CA GLU A 7 -5.13 8.97 4.41
C GLU A 7 -4.69 10.29 5.05
N ILE A 8 -5.61 11.26 5.10
CA ILE A 8 -5.36 12.56 5.71
C ILE A 8 -5.04 12.38 7.20
N GLY A 9 -3.88 12.87 7.63
CA GLY A 9 -3.40 12.77 9.01
C GLY A 9 -2.49 11.56 9.27
N GLU A 10 -2.31 10.67 8.28
CA GLU A 10 -1.35 9.57 8.36
C GLU A 10 0.04 10.01 7.88
N ASN A 11 1.08 9.40 8.45
CA ASN A 11 2.40 9.37 7.82
C ASN A 11 2.55 8.10 6.98
N LEU A 12 3.54 8.10 6.07
CA LEU A 12 3.78 6.99 5.14
C LEU A 12 3.91 5.61 5.84
N ILE A 13 4.57 5.57 6.99
CA ILE A 13 4.86 4.33 7.72
C ILE A 13 3.60 3.78 8.37
N ASN A 14 2.79 4.66 8.98
CA ASN A 14 1.54 4.27 9.63
C ASN A 14 0.51 3.84 8.59
N GLY A 15 0.36 4.59 7.49
CA GLY A 15 -0.55 4.21 6.41
C GLY A 15 -0.15 2.86 5.80
N LEU A 16 1.13 2.64 5.48
CA LEU A 16 1.58 1.34 4.96
C LEU A 16 1.33 0.18 5.94
N LYS A 17 1.50 0.39 7.25
CA LYS A 17 1.16 -0.63 8.25
C LYS A 17 -0.34 -0.92 8.31
N ARG A 18 -1.20 0.11 8.17
CA ARG A 18 -2.66 -0.05 8.12
C ARG A 18 -3.06 -0.88 6.89
N GLU A 19 -2.61 -0.49 5.70
CA GLU A 19 -2.88 -1.19 4.44
C GLU A 19 -2.48 -2.66 4.51
N ILE A 20 -1.26 -2.96 4.99
CA ILE A 20 -0.79 -4.35 5.14
C ILE A 20 -1.67 -5.15 6.12
N LYS A 21 -2.18 -4.50 7.17
CA LYS A 21 -3.06 -5.12 8.14
C LYS A 21 -4.45 -5.39 7.56
N GLU A 22 -4.97 -4.48 6.75
CA GLU A 22 -6.28 -4.59 6.09
C GLU A 22 -6.25 -5.66 5.00
N GLU A 23 -5.23 -5.65 4.14
CA GLU A 23 -5.14 -6.55 2.99
C GLU A 23 -4.74 -7.98 3.35
N ASN A 24 -3.87 -8.17 4.36
CA ASN A 24 -3.24 -9.48 4.63
C ASN A 24 -3.27 -9.88 6.10
N ARG A 25 -3.90 -9.10 6.98
CA ARG A 25 -3.97 -9.34 8.45
C ARG A 25 -2.60 -9.45 9.15
N MET A 26 -1.52 -9.13 8.45
CA MET A 26 -0.15 -9.22 8.95
C MET A 26 0.25 -8.01 9.81
N THR A 27 1.16 -8.24 10.75
CA THR A 27 1.90 -7.20 11.45
C THR A 27 3.33 -7.20 10.93
N ILE A 28 3.80 -6.05 10.47
CA ILE A 28 5.10 -5.91 9.80
C ILE A 28 5.96 -4.84 10.48
N GLU A 29 7.27 -5.09 10.52
CA GLU A 29 8.27 -4.07 10.78
C GLU A 29 8.64 -3.40 9.45
N ILE A 30 8.41 -2.08 9.34
CA ILE A 30 8.80 -1.32 8.14
C ILE A 30 10.26 -0.92 8.26
N GLY A 31 11.04 -1.26 7.23
CA GLY A 31 12.45 -0.98 7.12
C GLY A 31 12.76 0.21 6.19
N LYS A 32 13.80 0.07 5.37
CA LYS A 32 14.36 1.17 4.57
C LYS A 32 13.46 1.50 3.37
N LEU A 33 13.42 2.78 3.00
CA LEU A 33 12.93 3.23 1.70
C LEU A 33 13.90 2.74 0.61
N ILE A 34 13.38 2.03 -0.39
CA ILE A 34 14.16 1.46 -1.48
C ILE A 34 13.74 1.97 -2.86
N ALA A 35 12.55 2.56 -2.98
CA ALA A 35 12.04 3.06 -4.24
C ALA A 35 11.15 4.30 -4.02
N VAL A 36 11.27 5.26 -4.94
CA VAL A 36 10.33 6.37 -5.11
C VAL A 36 10.01 6.43 -6.59
N HIS A 37 8.76 6.17 -6.95
CA HIS A 37 8.30 6.20 -8.33
C HIS A 37 7.18 7.23 -8.47
N SER A 38 7.11 7.86 -9.64
CA SER A 38 6.04 8.80 -9.96
C SER A 38 5.36 8.38 -11.24
N ASN A 39 4.05 8.17 -11.17
CA ASN A 39 3.21 8.09 -12.35
C ASN A 39 2.69 9.49 -12.64
N ILE A 40 3.16 10.09 -13.73
CA ILE A 40 2.80 11.46 -14.15
C ILE A 40 1.60 11.49 -15.11
N GLY A 41 1.06 10.34 -15.50
CA GLY A 41 -0.13 10.24 -16.32
C GLY A 41 -1.39 10.61 -15.55
N GLU A 42 -2.41 11.03 -16.29
CA GLU A 42 -3.77 11.16 -15.74
C GLU A 42 -4.44 9.78 -15.73
N MET A 43 -4.98 9.40 -14.58
CA MET A 43 -5.71 8.16 -14.37
C MET A 43 -7.09 8.46 -13.79
N PHE A 44 -7.94 7.46 -13.64
CA PHE A 44 -9.22 7.59 -12.93
C PHE A 44 -9.21 6.73 -11.67
N GLN A 45 -9.95 7.14 -10.64
CA GLN A 45 -10.22 6.32 -9.46
C GLN A 45 -10.98 5.05 -9.84
N ARG A 46 -11.17 4.13 -8.87
CA ARG A 46 -11.98 2.92 -9.07
C ARG A 46 -13.42 3.20 -9.51
N ASP A 47 -13.93 4.41 -9.25
CA ASP A 47 -15.23 4.87 -9.72
C ASP A 47 -15.30 5.11 -11.25
N GLY A 48 -14.15 5.17 -11.94
CA GLY A 48 -14.05 5.45 -13.37
C GLY A 48 -14.44 6.87 -13.78
N ILE A 49 -14.69 7.77 -12.82
CA ILE A 49 -15.23 9.12 -13.03
C ILE A 49 -14.26 10.18 -12.51
N SER A 50 -13.72 9.97 -11.31
CA SER A 50 -12.88 10.94 -10.65
C SER A 50 -11.45 10.87 -11.18
N PRO A 51 -10.90 11.94 -11.77
CA PRO A 51 -9.52 11.92 -12.25
C PRO A 51 -8.54 11.90 -11.06
N ILE A 52 -7.45 11.15 -11.22
CA ILE A 52 -6.27 11.17 -10.37
C ILE A 52 -5.13 11.72 -11.21
N GLY A 53 -4.48 12.77 -10.70
CA GLY A 53 -3.27 13.30 -11.29
C GLY A 53 -2.03 12.46 -10.95
N THR A 54 -0.90 13.14 -10.78
CA THR A 54 0.36 12.48 -10.45
C THR A 54 0.28 11.70 -9.14
N ILE A 55 0.67 10.42 -9.18
CA ILE A 55 0.78 9.55 -8.01
C ILE A 55 2.27 9.35 -7.71
N VAL A 56 2.66 9.53 -6.46
CA VAL A 56 4.01 9.19 -5.98
C VAL A 56 3.93 7.98 -5.07
N SER A 57 4.59 6.89 -5.45
CA SER A 57 4.62 5.63 -4.71
C SER A 57 5.96 5.48 -3.99
N PHE A 58 5.90 5.11 -2.71
CA PHE A 58 7.06 4.88 -1.86
C PHE A 58 7.16 3.39 -1.52
N GLY A 59 8.25 2.75 -1.93
CA GLY A 59 8.51 1.34 -1.66
C GLY A 59 9.45 1.16 -0.49
N PHE A 60 9.06 0.39 0.52
CA PHE A 60 9.87 0.06 1.69
C PHE A 60 10.15 -1.43 1.77
N THR A 61 11.30 -1.81 2.32
CA THR A 61 11.50 -3.19 2.79
C THR A 61 10.62 -3.44 4.01
N GLY A 62 10.15 -4.67 4.22
CA GLY A 62 9.43 -5.03 5.44
C GLY A 62 9.79 -6.42 5.93
N LYS A 63 9.66 -6.63 7.24
CA LYS A 63 9.84 -7.94 7.90
C LYS A 63 8.56 -8.33 8.62
N ALA A 64 7.97 -9.46 8.26
CA ALA A 64 6.81 -10.00 8.96
C ALA A 64 7.18 -10.32 10.42
N ILE A 65 6.37 -9.83 11.36
CA ILE A 65 6.52 -10.09 12.80
C ILE A 65 5.52 -11.17 13.23
N SER A 66 4.27 -11.08 12.76
CA SER A 66 3.19 -12.00 13.09
C SER A 66 2.01 -11.89 12.13
N GLY A 67 1.12 -12.88 12.13
CA GLY A 67 -0.07 -12.95 11.28
C GLY A 67 -0.12 -14.24 10.46
N GLU A 68 -1.27 -14.53 9.88
CA GLU A 68 -1.45 -15.60 8.91
C GLU A 68 -1.65 -14.95 7.54
N LEU A 69 -0.99 -15.48 6.50
CA LEU A 69 -1.24 -15.03 5.13
C LEU A 69 -2.68 -15.38 4.76
N THR A 70 -3.49 -14.36 4.53
CA THR A 70 -4.85 -14.53 4.03
C THR A 70 -5.01 -13.69 2.78
N THR A 71 -5.81 -14.16 1.84
CA THR A 71 -6.26 -13.35 0.71
C THR A 71 -7.28 -12.29 1.17
N SER A 72 -7.48 -11.27 0.34
CA SER A 72 -8.53 -10.26 0.48
C SER A 72 -9.13 -9.97 -0.90
N ASP A 73 -10.18 -9.16 -0.97
CA ASP A 73 -10.81 -8.76 -2.24
C ASP A 73 -9.86 -8.00 -3.20
N GLU A 74 -8.68 -7.57 -2.71
CA GLU A 74 -7.62 -6.92 -3.49
C GLU A 74 -6.37 -7.78 -3.70
N SER A 75 -6.23 -8.88 -2.96
CA SER A 75 -5.09 -9.79 -3.05
C SER A 75 -5.57 -11.22 -3.37
N LEU A 76 -5.53 -11.57 -4.67
CA LEU A 76 -5.97 -12.88 -5.19
C LEU A 76 -4.96 -14.02 -4.96
N GLU A 77 -3.70 -13.70 -4.66
CA GLU A 77 -2.63 -14.67 -4.38
C GLU A 77 -1.70 -14.15 -3.27
N VAL A 78 -1.27 -15.07 -2.39
CA VAL A 78 -0.23 -14.85 -1.38
C VAL A 78 0.97 -15.73 -1.76
N ASN A 79 2.11 -15.13 -2.13
CA ASN A 79 3.38 -15.82 -2.41
C ASN A 79 4.44 -15.40 -1.40
#